data_AF-A0A2N4U2Z9-F1
#
_entry.id   AF-A0A2N4U2Z9-F1
#
_cell.length_a   1.000
_cell.length_b   1.000
_cell.length_c   1.000
_cell.angle_alpha   90.00
_cell.angle_beta   90.00
_cell.angle_gamma   90.00
#
_symmetry.space_group_name_H-M   'P 1'
#
loop_
_entity.id
_entity.type
_entity.pdbx_description
1 polymer ?
#
loop_
_entity_poly.entity_id
_entity_poly.type
_entity_poly.pdbx_seq_one_letter_code
_entity_poly.pdbx_strand_id
1 'polypeptide(L)' 'MRSLVPSDSPCVAVCSTLYDEICRGCGRTAMEVANWVFLDDDEKLQVWQRIRAQGYPRRKG' A
#
# COMPACT_ATOMS: atom_id res chain seq x y z
N MET A 1 -7.66 -3.51 -22.88
CA MET A 1 -6.65 -2.93 -21.98
C MET A 1 -7.37 -1.96 -21.05
N ARG A 2 -7.49 -2.29 -19.77
CA ARG A 2 -8.18 -1.44 -18.79
C ARG A 2 -7.12 -0.75 -17.94
N SER A 3 -6.70 0.43 -18.38
CA SER A 3 -6.30 1.47 -17.43
C SER A 3 -7.58 1.98 -16.74
N LEU A 4 -7.47 2.76 -15.65
CA LEU A 4 -8.52 3.62 -15.03
C LEU A 4 -9.09 3.23 -13.63
N VAL A 5 -8.27 3.22 -12.57
CA VAL A 5 -8.57 3.98 -11.32
C VAL A 5 -7.29 4.19 -10.49
N PRO A 6 -6.88 5.44 -10.18
CA PRO A 6 -5.78 5.72 -9.27
C PRO A 6 -6.04 5.45 -7.77
N SER A 7 -7.01 4.62 -7.36
CA SER A 7 -7.49 4.62 -5.96
C SER A 7 -7.52 3.30 -5.20
N ASP A 8 -7.34 2.13 -5.83
CA ASP A 8 -7.45 0.88 -5.07
C ASP A 8 -6.20 0.60 -4.24
N SER A 9 -5.01 0.89 -4.75
CA SER A 9 -3.74 0.56 -4.11
C SER A 9 -3.10 1.81 -3.47
N PRO A 10 -2.61 1.73 -2.22
CA PRO A 10 -1.94 2.85 -1.54
C PRO A 10 -0.52 3.12 -2.08
N CYS A 11 -0.10 2.48 -3.17
CA CYS A 11 1.25 2.59 -3.72
C CYS A 11 1.55 4.01 -4.25
N VAL A 12 2.72 4.52 -3.91
CA VAL A 12 3.23 5.83 -4.39
C VAL A 12 4.41 5.69 -5.36
N ALA A 13 4.54 4.52 -6.01
CA ALA A 13 5.65 4.17 -6.91
C ALA A 13 7.06 4.24 -6.29
N VAL A 14 7.14 4.31 -4.95
CA VAL A 14 8.39 4.20 -4.19
C VAL A 14 8.23 3.08 -3.17
N CYS A 15 9.16 2.13 -3.18
CA CYS A 15 9.17 1.03 -2.23
C CYS A 15 10.50 1.00 -1.47
N SER A 16 10.44 0.85 -0.16
CA SER A 16 11.61 0.72 0.71
C SER A 16 11.69 -0.63 1.43
N THR A 17 10.76 -1.55 1.16
CA THR A 17 10.65 -2.83 1.88
C THR A 17 11.78 -3.82 1.61
N LEU A 18 12.72 -3.47 0.71
CA LEU A 18 13.96 -4.21 0.54
C LEU A 18 14.89 -4.04 1.74
N TYR A 19 14.78 -2.91 2.45
CA TYR A 19 15.65 -2.54 3.57
C TYR A 19 14.87 -2.18 4.85
N ASP A 20 13.58 -1.88 4.73
CA ASP A 20 12.69 -1.55 5.84
C ASP A 20 11.60 -2.64 5.98
N GLU A 21 11.09 -2.90 7.19
CA GLU A 21 9.97 -3.83 7.36
C GLU A 21 8.65 -3.22 6.84
N ILE A 22 8.50 -1.90 6.96
CA ILE A 22 7.36 -1.11 6.50
C ILE A 22 7.82 -0.14 5.42
N CYS A 23 7.11 -0.12 4.29
CA CYS A 23 7.38 0.81 3.21
C CYS A 23 7.17 2.25 3.66
N ARG A 24 8.23 3.07 3.62
CA ARG A 24 8.17 4.49 3.99
C ARG A 24 7.33 5.36 3.04
N GLY A 25 6.96 4.85 1.88
CA GLY A 25 6.04 5.53 0.94
C GLY A 25 4.58 5.23 1.25
N CYS A 26 4.20 3.94 1.17
CA CYS A 26 2.80 3.50 1.25
C CYS A 26 2.36 2.90 2.59
N GLY A 27 3.27 2.64 3.54
CA GLY A 27 2.95 2.09 4.86
C GLY A 27 2.67 0.59 4.90
N ARG A 28 2.82 -0.12 3.78
CA ARG A 28 2.62 -1.58 3.68
C ARG A 28 3.89 -2.37 3.98
N THR A 29 3.74 -3.58 4.49
CA THR A 29 4.80 -4.60 4.58
C THR A 29 5.14 -5.16 3.20
N ALA A 30 6.28 -5.85 3.08
CA ALA A 30 6.64 -6.55 1.85
C ALA A 30 5.54 -7.56 1.41
N MET A 31 4.95 -8.27 2.37
CA MET A 31 3.91 -9.28 2.12
C MET A 31 2.62 -8.67 1.60
N GLU A 32 2.16 -7.57 2.21
CA GLU A 32 0.95 -6.86 1.75
C GLU A 32 1.15 -6.24 0.36
N VAL A 33 2.38 -5.80 0.02
CA VAL A 33 2.71 -5.30 -1.32
C VAL A 33 2.66 -6.43 -2.34
N ALA A 34 3.32 -7.56 -2.05
CA ALA A 34 3.41 -8.70 -2.96
C ALA A 34 2.05 -9.36 -3.19
N ASN A 35 1.23 -9.46 -2.13
CA ASN A 35 -0.05 -10.19 -2.18
C ASN A 35 -1.27 -9.31 -2.45
N TRP A 36 -1.10 -8.00 -2.65
CA TRP A 36 -2.20 -7.04 -2.73
C TRP A 36 -3.36 -7.47 -3.65
N VAL A 37 -3.04 -8.06 -4.79
CA VAL A 37 -4.04 -8.49 -5.80
C VAL A 37 -4.82 -9.74 -5.39
N PHE A 38 -4.30 -10.51 -4.43
CA PHE A 38 -4.91 -11.73 -3.90
C PHE A 38 -5.69 -11.49 -2.61
N LEU A 39 -5.49 -10.35 -1.95
CA LEU A 39 -6.25 -9.99 -0.76
C LEU A 39 -7.73 -9.79 -1.11
N ASP A 40 -8.60 -10.24 -0.22
CA ASP A 40 -10.02 -9.92 -0.27
C ASP A 40 -10.28 -8.46 0.15
N ASP A 41 -11.53 -8.01 0.04
CA ASP A 41 -11.88 -6.61 0.31
C ASP A 41 -11.79 -6.26 1.81
N ASP A 42 -12.03 -7.23 2.69
CA ASP A 42 -11.91 -7.03 4.14
C ASP A 42 -10.45 -6.90 4.55
N GLU A 43 -9.56 -7.75 4.01
CA GLU A 43 -8.11 -7.68 4.20
C GLU A 43 -7.55 -6.35 3.67
N LYS A 44 -7.97 -5.92 2.49
CA LYS A 44 -7.59 -4.61 1.94
C LYS A 44 -8.06 -3.47 2.84
N LEU A 45 -9.28 -3.56 3.38
CA LEU A 45 -9.83 -2.56 4.28
C LEU A 45 -9.02 -2.49 5.59
N GLN A 46 -8.62 -3.62 6.16
CA GLN A 46 -7.75 -3.66 7.35
C GLN A 46 -6.41 -2.98 7.09
N VAL A 47 -5.78 -3.27 5.93
CA VAL A 47 -4.53 -2.60 5.54
C VAL A 47 -4.76 -1.09 5.43
N TRP A 48 -5.84 -0.66 4.78
CA TRP A 48 -6.19 0.77 4.64
C TRP A 48 -6.40 1.47 5.97
N GLN A 49 -7.13 0.87 6.91
CA GLN A 49 -7.34 1.42 8.24
C GLN A 49 -6.02 1.61 8.98
N ARG A 50 -5.15 0.57 8.96
CA ARG A 50 -3.84 0.60 9.60
C ARG A 50 -2.94 1.70 9.04
N ILE A 51 -2.76 1.75 7.71
CA ILE A 51 -1.83 2.70 7.09
C ILE A 51 -2.33 4.15 7.20
N ARG A 52 -3.65 4.39 7.15
CA ARG A 52 -4.23 5.73 7.33
C ARG A 52 -4.07 6.22 8.76
N ALA A 53 -4.26 5.35 9.76
CA ALA A 53 -4.00 5.68 11.16
C ALA A 53 -2.53 6.08 11.41
N GLN A 54 -1.60 5.55 10.61
CA GLN A 54 -0.17 5.89 10.65
C GLN A 54 0.20 7.13 9.80
N GLY A 55 -0.75 7.71 9.06
CA GLY A 55 -0.53 8.89 8.21
C GLY A 55 0.06 8.60 6.83
N TYR A 56 -0.09 7.38 6.32
CA TYR A 56 0.26 7.01 4.95
C TYR A 56 -0.96 7.13 4.01
N PRO A 57 -0.75 7.18 2.68
CA PRO A 57 0.53 7.26 1.98
C PRO A 57 1.18 8.65 2.11
N ARG A 58 2.50 8.70 2.30
CA ARG A 58 3.26 9.95 2.31
C ARG A 58 3.68 10.23 0.87
N ARG A 59 2.88 10.99 0.11
CA ARG A 59 3.33 11.52 -1.19
C ARG A 59 4.49 12.48 -0.91
N LYS A 60 5.70 12.14 -1.37
CA LYS A 60 6.70 13.17 -1.64
C LYS A 60 6.19 13.94 -2.86
N GLY A 61 6.04 15.25 -2.71
CA GLY A 61 5.79 16.16 -3.82
C GLY A 61 6.88 16.06 -4.88
#